data_AF-A0A7K4ARB3-F1
#
_entry.id   AF-A0A7K4ARB3-F1
#
_cell.length_a   1.000
_cell.length_b   1.000
_cell.length_c   1.000
_cell.angle_alpha   90.00
_cell.angle_beta   90.00
_cell.angle_gamma   90.00
#
_symmetry.space_group_name_H-M   'P 1'
#
loop_
_entity.id
_entity.type
_entity.pdbx_description
1 polymer ?
#
loop_
_entity_poly.entity_id
_entity_poly.type
_entity_poly.pdbx_seq_one_letter_code
_entity_poly.pdbx_strand_id
1 'polypeptide(L)' 'MEKQVHVKIDKKSDLTLREVLRKIEEIQSEHPELDVFFDGDMYAICSRPRKVMERL' A
#
# COMPACT_ATOMS: atom_id res chain seq x y z
N MET A 1 -14.25 5.25 -4.22
CA MET A 1 -13.55 4.57 -3.12
C MET A 1 -12.40 5.46 -2.72
N GLU A 2 -12.37 5.90 -1.47
CA GLU A 2 -11.37 6.84 -1.00
C GLU A 2 -10.04 6.12 -0.75
N LYS A 3 -8.96 6.67 -1.30
CA LYS A 3 -7.59 6.15 -1.14
C LYS A 3 -7.05 6.63 0.20
N GLN A 4 -6.56 5.71 1.02
CA GLN A 4 -5.91 6.04 2.29
C GLN A 4 -4.39 6.03 2.13
N VAL A 5 -3.71 7.03 2.68
CA VAL A 5 -2.23 7.10 2.69
C VAL A 5 -1.74 6.57 4.04
N HIS A 6 -0.84 5.58 4.03
CA HIS A 6 -0.23 5.00 5.23
C HIS A 6 1.18 5.55 5.48
N VAL A 7 1.98 5.61 4.42
CA VAL A 7 3.39 6.03 4.49
C VAL A 7 3.69 6.94 3.31
N LYS A 8 4.17 8.16 3.56
CA LYS A 8 4.80 8.98 2.54
C LYS A 8 6.30 8.69 2.53
N ILE A 9 6.86 8.49 1.34
CA ILE A 9 8.28 8.25 1.15
C ILE A 9 8.90 9.55 0.63
N ASP A 10 10.10 9.89 1.08
CA ASP A 10 10.88 10.96 0.46
C ASP A 10 11.52 10.43 -0.83
N LYS A 11 11.42 11.17 -1.94
CA LYS A 11 12.06 10.83 -3.22
C LYS A 11 13.58 10.74 -3.14
N LYS A 12 14.19 11.34 -2.11
CA LYS A 12 15.62 11.26 -1.82
C LYS A 12 15.98 10.14 -0.84
N SER A 13 15.01 9.33 -0.43
CA SER A 13 15.23 8.22 0.49
C SER A 13 16.09 7.13 -0.15
N ASP A 14 16.94 6.50 0.66
CA ASP A 14 17.68 5.28 0.30
C ASP A 14 16.83 4.01 0.44
N LEU A 15 15.52 4.15 0.71
CA LEU A 15 14.60 3.02 0.82
C LEU A 15 14.63 2.17 -0.44
N THR A 16 14.95 0.90 -0.25
CA THR A 16 14.98 -0.08 -1.32
C THR A 16 13.57 -0.56 -1.65
N LEU A 17 13.38 -1.07 -2.88
CA LEU A 17 12.13 -1.72 -3.27
C LEU A 17 11.74 -2.86 -2.31
N ARG A 18 12.73 -3.60 -1.77
CA ARG A 18 12.48 -4.68 -0.83
C ARG A 18 11.88 -4.18 0.49
N GLU A 19 12.30 -3.03 0.98
CA GLU A 19 11.76 -2.42 2.20
C GLU A 19 10.35 -1.86 1.96
N VAL A 20 10.09 -1.28 0.78
CA VAL A 20 8.74 -0.87 0.38
C VAL A 20 7.80 -2.07 0.34
N LEU A 21 8.21 -3.18 -0.27
CA LEU A 21 7.40 -4.40 -0.34
C LEU A 21 7.16 -5.00 1.06
N ARG A 22 8.18 -5.05 1.92
CA ARG A 22 8.01 -5.49 3.31
C ARG A 22 6.98 -4.63 4.04
N LYS A 23 7.02 -3.31 3.85
CA LYS A 23 6.08 -2.41 4.50
C LYS A 23 4.64 -2.60 4.00
N ILE A 24 4.49 -2.90 2.72
CA ILE A 24 3.19 -3.28 2.14
C ILE A 24 2.68 -4.57 2.80
N GLU A 25 3.52 -5.61 2.89
CA GLU A 25 3.15 -6.90 3.52
C GLU A 25 2.75 -6.73 5.00
N GLU A 26 3.48 -5.93 5.77
CA GLU A 26 3.14 -5.58 7.16
C GLU A 26 1.71 -5.01 7.24
N ILE A 27 1.41 -3.97 6.47
CA ILE A 27 0.09 -3.31 6.49
C ILE A 27 -1.00 -4.26 5.99
N GLN A 28 -0.74 -5.07 4.98
CA GLN A 28 -1.70 -6.07 4.50
C GLN A 28 -2.00 -7.14 5.54
N SER A 29 -1.00 -7.54 6.34
CA SER A 29 -1.18 -8.53 7.40
C SER A 29 -2.03 -8.00 8.56
N GLU A 30 -1.92 -6.70 8.86
CA GLU A 30 -2.72 -6.00 9.86
C GLU A 30 -4.15 -5.70 9.34
N HIS A 31 -4.31 -5.57 8.02
CA HIS A 31 -5.56 -5.16 7.36
C HIS A 31 -5.89 -6.06 6.16
N PRO A 32 -6.32 -7.31 6.37
CA PRO A 32 -6.60 -8.27 5.29
C PRO A 32 -7.75 -7.85 4.35
N GLU A 33 -8.60 -6.92 4.78
CA GLU A 33 -9.69 -6.31 4.02
C GLU A 33 -9.22 -5.23 3.03
N LEU A 34 -7.95 -4.84 3.07
CA LEU A 34 -7.40 -3.78 2.23
C LEU A 34 -6.55 -4.35 1.09
N ASP A 35 -6.60 -3.66 -0.04
CA ASP A 35 -5.57 -3.73 -1.07
C ASP A 35 -4.57 -2.62 -0.81
N VAL A 36 -3.38 -2.99 -0.33
CA VAL A 36 -2.27 -2.06 -0.05
C VAL A 36 -1.28 -2.08 -1.22
N PHE A 37 -0.84 -0.91 -1.67
CA PHE A 37 0.02 -0.75 -2.85
C PHE A 37 0.90 0.50 -2.72
N PHE A 38 1.97 0.56 -3.52
CA PHE A 38 2.77 1.78 -3.67
C PHE A 38 2.23 2.64 -4.81
N ASP A 39 1.94 3.91 -4.52
CA ASP A 39 1.55 4.94 -5.49
C ASP A 39 2.78 5.75 -5.90
N GLY A 40 3.25 5.54 -7.14
CA GLY A 40 4.47 6.16 -7.65
C GLY A 40 4.38 7.67 -7.88
N ASP A 41 3.17 8.19 -8.15
CA ASP A 41 2.96 9.63 -8.37
C ASP A 41 3.04 10.38 -7.05
N MET A 42 2.39 9.86 -6.02
CA MET A 42 2.43 10.41 -4.66
C MET A 42 3.70 10.04 -3.90
N TYR A 43 4.44 9.04 -4.39
CA TYR A 43 5.58 8.44 -3.71
C TYR A 43 5.19 7.96 -2.29
N ALA A 44 4.11 7.20 -2.20
CA ALA A 44 3.50 6.81 -0.93
C ALA A 44 2.92 5.39 -0.96
N ILE A 45 3.00 4.68 0.17
CA ILE A 45 2.24 3.44 0.37
C ILE A 45 0.81 3.81 0.76
N CYS A 46 -0.14 3.33 -0.04
CA CYS A 46 -1.55 3.63 0.06
C CYS A 46 -2.36 2.34 0.16
N SER A 47 -3.63 2.47 0.54
CA SER A 47 -4.59 1.37 0.43
C SER A 47 -5.94 1.82 -0.09
N ARG A 48 -6.74 0.83 -0.46
CA ARG A 48 -8.17 0.96 -0.72
C ARG A 48 -8.89 -0.30 -0.20
N PRO A 49 -10.20 -0.24 0.06
CA PRO A 49 -10.97 -1.44 0.38
C PRO A 49 -10.81 -2.49 -0.73
N ARG A 50 -10.50 -3.73 -0.36
CA ARG A 50 -10.44 -4.85 -1.30
C ARG A 50 -11.82 -5.07 -1.88
N LYS A 51 -11.90 -5.13 -3.21
CA LYS A 51 -13.14 -5.57 -3.86
C LYS A 51 -13.27 -7.07 -3.62
N VAL A 52 -14.21 -7.47 -2.76
CA VAL A 52 -14.66 -8.86 -2.72
C VAL A 52 -15.31 -9.13 -4.06
N MET A 53 -14.60 -9.79 -4.96
CA MET A 53 -15.20 -10.28 -6.19
C MET A 53 -16.05 -11.48 -5.78
N GLU A 54 -17.35 -11.26 -5.55
CA GLU A 54 -18.31 -12.35 -5.43
C GLU A 54 -18.18 -13.19 -6.71
N ARG A 55 -17.68 -14.42 -6.57
CA ARG A 55 -17.68 -15.37 -7.69
C ARG A 55 -19.15 -15.68 -7.96
N LEU A 56 -19.68 -15.12 -9.06
CA LEU A 56 -20.93 -15.55 -9.67
C LEU A 56 -20.80 -16.98 -10.21
#